data_AF-K2F6W8-F1
#
_entry.id   AF-K2F6W8-F1
#
_cell.length_a   1.000
_cell.length_b   1.000
_cell.length_c   1.000
_cell.angle_alpha   90.00
_cell.angle_beta   90.00
_cell.angle_gamma   90.00
#
_symmetry.space_group_name_H-M   'P 1'
#
loop_
_entity.id
_entity.type
_entity.pdbx_description
1 polymer ?
#
loop_
_entity_poly.entity_id
_entity_poly.type
_entity_poly.pdbx_seq_one_letter_code
_entity_poly.pdbx_strand_id
1 'polypeptide(L)'
;MITEAQAAVHPDRNKIYSCLGSPTPPEIEFSRKTPLEHGDILLLSTDGLWGVTSGEQMAVTLKGANLLQAVPTLLAQAEVKAGPHGDNLSVVAVRWEDNYIEEASSAISTLSMTQDEVTTRLEEFGRNPAYKSDLSEDEIEKAIEEIRNAIDKYNPKK
;
A
#
# COMPACT_ATOMS: atom_id res chain seq x y z
N MET A 1 -15.32 27.92 20.86
CA MET A 1 -14.48 27.44 19.75
C MET A 1 -13.20 26.92 20.37
N ILE A 2 -12.82 25.67 20.12
CA ILE A 2 -11.57 25.09 20.62
C ILE A 2 -10.53 25.09 19.50
N THR A 3 -9.25 25.11 19.86
CA THR A 3 -8.14 24.95 18.91
C THR A 3 -8.00 23.48 18.48
N GLU A 4 -7.30 23.23 17.37
CA GLU A 4 -7.03 21.86 16.88
C GLU A 4 -6.29 21.01 17.92
N ALA A 5 -5.31 21.58 18.60
CA ALA A 5 -4.59 20.92 19.69
C ALA A 5 -5.50 20.56 20.88
N GLN A 6 -6.49 21.41 21.18
CA GLN A 6 -7.50 21.13 22.20
C GLN A 6 -8.53 20.09 21.75
N ALA A 7 -8.87 20.06 20.46
CA ALA A 7 -9.76 19.06 19.88
C ALA A 7 -9.17 17.65 19.98
N ALA A 8 -7.86 17.50 19.79
CA ALA A 8 -7.16 16.22 19.86
C ALA A 8 -7.31 15.51 21.23
N VAL A 9 -7.42 16.27 22.32
CA VAL A 9 -7.54 15.78 23.70
C VAL A 9 -8.94 15.99 24.30
N HIS A 10 -9.92 16.36 23.50
CA HIS A 10 -11.26 16.68 23.98
C HIS A 10 -11.99 15.39 24.42
N PRO A 11 -12.74 15.40 25.55
CA PRO A 11 -13.47 14.22 26.01
C PRO A 11 -14.49 13.70 24.98
N ASP A 12 -15.05 14.61 24.18
CA ASP A 12 -16.02 14.28 23.12
C ASP A 12 -15.38 14.09 21.72
N ARG A 13 -14.06 13.90 21.62
CA ARG A 13 -13.36 13.76 20.33
C ARG A 13 -13.90 12.64 19.43
N ASN A 14 -14.51 11.61 20.02
CA ASN A 14 -15.07 10.46 19.30
C ASN A 14 -16.57 10.59 19.00
N LYS A 15 -17.21 11.75 19.26
CA LYS A 15 -18.62 11.94 18.94
C LYS A 15 -18.80 12.26 17.46
N ILE A 16 -19.45 11.35 16.75
CA ILE A 16 -19.79 11.49 15.32
C ILE A 16 -21.21 12.05 15.19
N TYR A 17 -21.37 13.14 14.44
CA TYR A 17 -22.65 13.81 14.22
C TYR A 17 -23.33 13.44 12.89
N SER A 18 -22.57 12.86 11.96
CA SER A 18 -23.04 12.44 10.63
C SER A 18 -22.58 11.01 10.38
N CYS A 19 -23.53 10.07 10.34
CA CYS A 19 -23.26 8.66 10.09
C CYS A 19 -24.41 8.01 9.31
N LEU A 20 -24.11 6.91 8.62
CA LEU A 20 -25.12 6.08 7.98
C LEU A 20 -25.91 5.31 9.05
N GLY A 21 -27.23 5.20 8.86
CA GLY A 21 -28.12 4.49 9.78
C GLY A 21 -28.75 5.36 10.89
N SER A 22 -28.42 6.64 10.97
CA SER A 22 -29.15 7.62 11.78
C SER A 22 -30.58 7.85 11.24
N PRO A 23 -31.57 8.22 12.08
CA PRO A 23 -32.90 8.67 11.63
C PRO A 23 -32.83 9.84 10.65
N THR A 24 -31.78 10.66 10.75
CA THR A 24 -31.47 11.73 9.81
C THR A 24 -30.42 11.27 8.80
N PRO A 25 -30.64 11.46 7.49
CA PRO A 25 -29.61 11.16 6.51
C PRO A 25 -28.36 12.03 6.74
N PRO A 26 -27.15 11.49 6.54
CA PRO A 26 -25.93 12.24 6.71
C PRO A 26 -25.82 13.34 5.65
N GLU A 27 -25.30 14.50 6.06
CA GLU A 27 -24.89 15.54 5.12
C GLU A 27 -23.56 15.12 4.47
N ILE A 28 -23.53 15.13 3.14
CA ILE A 28 -22.34 14.80 2.35
C ILE A 28 -21.62 16.10 2.00
N GLU A 29 -20.37 16.21 2.44
CA GLU A 29 -19.50 17.32 2.07
C GLU A 29 -18.75 17.02 0.77
N PHE A 30 -18.75 17.99 -0.15
CA PHE A 30 -17.95 17.94 -1.36
C PHE A 30 -16.80 18.93 -1.24
N SER A 31 -15.58 18.41 -1.32
CA SER A 31 -14.39 19.25 -1.41
C SER A 31 -14.36 20.02 -2.74
N ARG A 32 -13.53 21.06 -2.79
CA ARG A 32 -13.20 21.70 -4.07
C ARG A 32 -12.48 20.69 -4.95
N LYS A 33 -12.78 20.73 -6.25
CA LYS A 33 -12.03 19.96 -7.24
C LYS A 33 -10.54 20.30 -7.12
N THR A 34 -9.74 19.30 -6.79
CA THR A 34 -8.28 19.43 -6.67
C THR A 34 -7.69 18.68 -7.86
N PRO A 35 -6.99 19.37 -8.78
CA PRO A 35 -6.28 18.68 -9.85
C PRO A 35 -5.18 17.80 -9.23
N LEU A 36 -5.02 16.59 -9.74
CA LEU A 36 -3.98 15.66 -9.32
C LEU A 36 -2.88 15.64 -10.38
N GLU A 37 -1.64 15.63 -9.91
CA GLU A 37 -0.44 15.50 -10.73
C GLU A 37 0.16 14.09 -10.61
N HIS A 38 0.94 13.70 -11.61
CA HIS A 38 1.68 12.44 -11.58
C HIS A 38 2.53 12.32 -10.31
N GLY A 39 2.42 11.18 -9.62
CA GLY A 39 3.12 10.88 -8.38
C GLY A 39 2.38 11.34 -7.12
N ASP A 40 1.24 12.03 -7.24
CA ASP A 40 0.42 12.40 -6.08
C ASP A 40 -0.09 11.15 -5.36
N ILE A 41 -0.23 11.26 -4.04
CA ILE A 41 -0.71 10.15 -3.21
C ILE A 41 -1.99 10.58 -2.50
N LEU A 42 -3.05 9.83 -2.71
CA LEU A 42 -4.31 9.95 -1.99
C LEU A 42 -4.33 8.92 -0.88
N LEU A 43 -4.69 9.37 0.33
CA LEU A 43 -4.81 8.52 1.51
C LEU A 43 -6.20 8.70 2.11
N LEU A 44 -6.94 7.60 2.22
CA LEU A 44 -8.14 7.50 3.03
C LEU A 44 -7.81 6.66 4.26
N SER A 45 -8.18 7.13 5.45
CA SER A 45 -7.87 6.45 6.70
C SER A 45 -8.97 6.63 7.75
N THR A 46 -9.05 5.69 8.69
CA THR A 46 -9.87 5.82 9.89
C THR A 46 -9.18 6.67 10.96
N ASP A 47 -9.95 7.15 11.92
CA ASP A 47 -9.51 7.87 13.13
C ASP A 47 -8.55 7.09 14.03
N GLY A 48 -8.56 5.77 13.95
CA GLY A 48 -7.49 4.95 14.51
C GLY A 48 -6.09 5.38 14.04
N LEU A 49 -5.92 5.77 12.76
CA LEU A 49 -4.60 6.15 12.23
C LEU A 49 -4.24 7.60 12.55
N TRP A 50 -5.07 8.55 12.13
CA TRP A 50 -4.77 9.99 12.30
C TRP A 50 -4.87 10.44 13.76
N GLY A 51 -5.49 9.64 14.64
CA GLY A 51 -5.46 9.85 16.08
C GLY A 51 -4.08 9.66 16.72
N VAL A 52 -3.18 8.88 16.11
CA VAL A 52 -1.84 8.57 16.66
C VAL A 52 -0.68 8.95 15.74
N THR A 53 -0.97 9.29 14.48
CA THR A 53 0.03 9.70 13.48
C THR A 53 -0.41 11.00 12.81
N SER A 54 0.46 12.01 12.82
CA SER A 54 0.15 13.31 12.21
C SER A 54 0.13 13.23 10.68
N GLY A 55 -0.62 14.14 10.04
CA GLY A 55 -0.66 14.26 8.58
C GLY A 55 0.74 14.43 7.96
N GLU A 56 1.61 15.20 8.60
CA GLU A 56 3.00 15.38 8.16
C GLU A 56 3.80 14.07 8.20
N GLN A 57 3.64 13.26 9.26
CA GLN A 57 4.31 11.96 9.37
C GLN A 57 3.80 10.99 8.30
N MET A 58 2.50 10.99 8.02
CA MET A 58 1.92 10.19 6.94
C MET A 58 2.50 10.62 5.58
N ALA A 59 2.54 11.93 5.31
CA ALA A 59 3.08 12.47 4.06
C ALA A 59 4.56 12.10 3.87
N VAL A 60 5.39 12.26 4.91
CA VAL A 60 6.82 11.90 4.86
C VAL A 60 7.01 10.41 4.62
N THR A 61 6.22 9.56 5.29
CA THR A 61 6.33 8.10 5.14
C THR A 61 5.95 7.62 3.75
N LEU A 62 4.95 8.25 3.12
CA LEU A 62 4.42 7.81 1.84
C LEU A 62 5.16 8.42 0.64
N LYS A 63 5.76 9.61 0.80
CA LYS A 63 6.42 10.33 -0.29
C LYS A 63 7.55 9.51 -0.92
N GLY A 64 7.39 9.17 -2.21
CA GLY A 64 8.40 8.43 -2.98
C GLY A 64 8.61 6.97 -2.57
N ALA A 65 7.84 6.45 -1.60
CA ALA A 65 7.99 5.09 -1.09
C ALA A 65 7.15 4.10 -1.89
N ASN A 66 7.50 2.81 -1.94
CA ASN A 66 6.59 1.80 -2.49
C ASN A 66 5.38 1.64 -1.56
N LEU A 67 4.16 1.96 -2.03
CA LEU A 67 2.95 1.92 -1.20
C LEU A 67 2.68 0.53 -0.59
N LEU A 68 3.02 -0.54 -1.32
CA LEU A 68 2.85 -1.93 -0.84
C LEU A 68 3.71 -2.22 0.41
N GLN A 69 4.81 -1.50 0.59
CA GLN A 69 5.70 -1.65 1.75
C GLN A 69 5.46 -0.56 2.79
N ALA A 70 5.21 0.67 2.34
CA ALA A 70 5.04 1.83 3.19
C ALA A 70 3.76 1.77 4.01
N VAL A 71 2.64 1.33 3.42
CA VAL A 71 1.35 1.27 4.12
C VAL A 71 1.37 0.25 5.27
N PRO A 72 1.83 -1.01 5.09
CA PRO A 72 1.96 -1.94 6.21
C PRO A 72 2.90 -1.44 7.30
N THR A 73 4.01 -0.79 6.92
CA THR A 73 4.96 -0.22 7.88
C THR A 73 4.32 0.91 8.69
N LEU A 74 3.58 1.80 8.02
CA LEU A 74 2.84 2.89 8.66
C LEU A 74 1.80 2.35 9.66
N LEU A 75 1.04 1.32 9.27
CA LEU A 75 0.05 0.67 10.12
C LEU A 75 0.68 -0.01 11.34
N ALA A 76 1.79 -0.73 11.16
CA ALA A 76 2.50 -1.36 12.28
C ALA A 76 3.04 -0.31 13.27
N GLN A 77 3.57 0.81 12.78
CA GLN A 77 3.99 1.91 13.64
C GLN A 77 2.81 2.54 14.39
N ALA A 78 1.67 2.71 13.73
CA ALA A 78 0.46 3.25 14.34
C ALA A 78 -0.07 2.32 15.44
N GLU A 79 -0.08 1.00 15.20
CA GLU A 79 -0.50 -0.01 16.19
C GLU A 79 0.37 0.05 17.46
N VAL A 80 1.70 0.12 17.29
CA VAL A 80 2.64 0.26 18.42
C VAL A 80 2.40 1.56 19.19
N LYS A 81 2.14 2.67 18.49
CA LYS A 81 1.84 3.97 19.13
C LYS A 81 0.51 3.98 19.87
N ALA A 82 -0.51 3.33 19.31
CA ALA A 82 -1.86 3.28 19.88
C ALA A 82 -1.93 2.38 21.12
N GLY A 83 -1.11 1.32 21.16
CA GLY A 83 -0.97 0.44 22.31
C GLY A 83 -2.27 -0.34 22.62
N PRO A 84 -2.47 -0.77 23.89
CA PRO A 84 -3.59 -1.65 24.27
C PRO A 84 -4.99 -1.08 24.07
N HIS A 85 -5.10 0.23 23.87
CA HIS A 85 -6.36 0.95 23.69
C HIS A 85 -6.49 1.52 22.28
N GLY A 86 -5.73 0.98 21.33
CA GLY A 86 -5.83 1.35 19.93
C GLY A 86 -7.18 0.97 19.32
N ASP A 87 -7.66 1.84 18.43
CA ASP A 87 -8.85 1.57 17.62
C ASP A 87 -8.46 0.85 16.33
N ASN A 88 -9.47 0.39 15.58
CA ASN A 88 -9.30 -0.27 14.32
C ASN A 88 -8.57 0.62 13.30
N LEU A 89 -7.51 0.07 12.71
CA LEU A 89 -6.69 0.74 11.71
C LEU A 89 -7.06 0.25 10.31
N SER A 90 -7.66 1.14 9.50
CA SER A 90 -7.98 0.87 8.11
C SER A 90 -7.47 2.01 7.22
N VAL A 91 -6.80 1.65 6.12
CA VAL A 91 -6.19 2.58 5.18
C VAL A 91 -6.37 2.11 3.75
N VAL A 92 -6.68 3.06 2.87
CA VAL A 92 -6.57 2.91 1.42
C VAL A 92 -5.61 4.00 0.92
N ALA A 93 -4.54 3.59 0.24
CA ALA A 93 -3.60 4.51 -0.38
C ALA A 93 -3.56 4.27 -1.89
N VAL A 94 -3.62 5.35 -2.67
CA VAL A 94 -3.59 5.32 -4.13
C VAL A 94 -2.52 6.30 -4.59
N ARG A 95 -1.66 5.86 -5.51
CA ARG A 95 -0.80 6.76 -6.26
C ARG A 95 -1.47 7.13 -7.57
N TRP A 96 -1.54 8.43 -7.82
CA TRP A 96 -1.96 8.96 -9.11
C TRP A 96 -0.80 8.84 -10.09
N GLU A 97 -1.00 8.05 -11.12
CA GLU A 97 -0.04 7.87 -12.20
C GLU A 97 -0.65 8.47 -13.47
N ASP A 98 0.17 9.05 -14.33
CA ASP A 98 -0.29 9.44 -15.66
C ASP A 98 -0.43 8.15 -16.47
N ASN A 99 -1.48 8.05 -17.28
CA ASN A 99 -1.63 6.97 -18.25
C ASN A 99 -0.58 7.14 -19.38
N TYR A 100 0.67 6.86 -19.06
CA TYR A 100 1.65 6.33 -19.98
C TYR A 100 2.01 4.95 -19.43
N ILE A 101 1.63 3.94 -20.19
CA ILE A 101 1.97 2.54 -19.94
C ILE A 101 3.49 2.44 -19.98
N GLU A 102 4.14 2.60 -18.84
CA GLU A 102 5.27 1.76 -18.48
C GLU A 102 4.72 0.81 -17.43
N GLU A 103 4.59 -0.47 -17.81
CA GLU A 103 4.12 -1.52 -16.92
C GLU A 103 4.97 -1.53 -15.66
N ALA A 104 4.42 -1.01 -14.56
CA ALA A 104 4.96 -1.24 -13.25
C ALA A 104 4.93 -2.76 -13.03
N SER A 105 6.11 -3.39 -13.07
CA SER A 105 6.32 -4.85 -12.93
C SER A 105 5.85 -5.45 -11.60
N SER A 106 5.13 -4.68 -10.78
CA SER A 106 4.66 -5.06 -9.45
C SER A 106 3.19 -4.69 -9.16
N ALA A 107 2.44 -4.14 -10.12
CA ALA A 107 1.02 -3.86 -9.92
C ALA A 107 0.16 -5.08 -10.30
N ILE A 108 -0.41 -5.75 -9.31
CA ILE A 108 -1.44 -6.79 -9.54
C ILE A 108 -2.72 -6.07 -9.99
N SER A 109 -3.15 -6.33 -11.23
CA SER A 109 -4.38 -5.79 -11.80
C SER A 109 -5.55 -6.76 -11.57
N THR A 110 -6.64 -6.30 -10.94
CA THR A 110 -7.86 -7.09 -10.79
C THR A 110 -8.69 -7.19 -12.08
N LEU A 111 -8.33 -6.44 -13.12
CA LEU A 111 -9.01 -6.46 -14.42
C LEU A 111 -8.88 -7.80 -15.17
N SER A 112 -7.88 -8.61 -14.82
CA SER A 112 -7.66 -9.93 -15.42
C SER A 112 -8.31 -11.09 -14.65
N MET A 113 -9.03 -10.82 -13.55
CA MET A 113 -9.72 -11.87 -12.80
C MET A 113 -11.10 -12.18 -13.40
N THR A 114 -11.46 -13.46 -13.42
CA THR A 114 -12.80 -13.88 -13.86
C THR A 114 -13.83 -13.55 -12.78
N GLN A 115 -15.05 -13.21 -13.18
CA GLN A 115 -16.06 -12.58 -12.31
C GLN A 115 -16.54 -13.45 -11.13
N ASP A 116 -16.23 -14.76 -11.15
CA ASP A 116 -16.67 -15.74 -10.14
C ASP A 116 -15.51 -16.35 -9.32
N GLU A 117 -14.30 -15.80 -9.42
CA GLU A 117 -13.14 -16.34 -8.72
C GLU A 117 -12.93 -15.69 -7.34
N VAL A 118 -13.17 -16.46 -6.28
CA VAL A 118 -12.87 -16.08 -4.89
C VAL A 118 -11.66 -16.89 -4.41
N THR A 119 -10.52 -16.23 -4.20
CA THR A 119 -9.35 -16.85 -3.57
C THR A 119 -9.12 -16.30 -2.16
N THR A 120 -8.85 -17.19 -1.20
CA THR A 120 -8.50 -16.86 0.19
C THR A 120 -7.00 -16.89 0.44
N ARG A 121 -6.19 -17.10 -0.60
CA ARG A 121 -4.73 -17.10 -0.56
C ARG A 121 -4.19 -16.12 -1.61
N LEU A 122 -3.43 -15.12 -1.17
CA LEU A 122 -2.51 -14.42 -2.04
C LEU A 122 -1.37 -15.39 -2.35
N GLU A 123 -1.22 -15.79 -3.62
CA GLU A 123 -0.02 -16.52 -4.05
C GLU A 123 1.20 -15.61 -3.96
N GLU A 124 2.30 -16.25 -3.59
CA GLU A 124 3.60 -15.69 -3.25
C GLU A 124 4.07 -14.61 -4.23
N PHE A 125 4.47 -13.45 -3.70
CA PHE A 125 4.97 -12.32 -4.49
C PHE A 125 6.16 -12.76 -5.35
N GLY A 126 6.04 -12.59 -6.67
CA GLY A 126 7.19 -12.51 -7.57
C GLY A 126 7.53 -13.75 -8.41
N ARG A 127 6.67 -14.75 -8.51
CA ARG A 127 6.87 -15.83 -9.50
C ARG A 127 5.60 -16.06 -10.30
N ASN A 128 5.49 -15.33 -11.41
CA ASN A 128 4.41 -15.54 -12.36
C ASN A 128 4.78 -16.73 -13.28
N PRO A 129 4.10 -17.88 -13.21
CA PRO A 129 4.39 -19.05 -14.07
C PRO A 129 4.03 -18.81 -15.55
N ALA A 130 3.40 -17.68 -15.87
CA ALA A 130 3.06 -17.26 -17.22
C ALA A 130 4.21 -16.56 -17.98
N TYR A 131 5.32 -16.22 -17.31
CA TYR A 131 6.54 -15.85 -18.03
C TYR A 131 7.18 -17.13 -18.56
N LYS A 132 6.86 -17.49 -19.80
CA LYS A 132 7.85 -18.16 -20.65
C LYS A 132 9.04 -17.21 -20.69
N SER A 133 10.13 -17.60 -20.05
CA SER A 133 11.43 -17.09 -20.44
C SER A 133 11.54 -17.34 -21.96
N ASP A 134 11.68 -16.30 -22.76
CA ASP A 134 12.15 -16.41 -24.16
C ASP A 134 13.63 -16.87 -24.21
N LEU A 135 14.05 -17.66 -23.23
CA LEU A 135 15.31 -18.38 -23.23
C LEU A 135 15.02 -19.73 -23.87
N SER A 136 15.63 -19.97 -25.02
CA SER A 136 15.69 -21.30 -25.61
C SER A 136 16.34 -22.29 -24.63
N GLU A 137 16.02 -23.58 -24.74
CA GLU A 137 16.66 -24.63 -23.91
C GLU A 137 18.19 -24.54 -23.99
N ASP A 138 18.73 -24.16 -25.16
CA ASP A 138 20.15 -23.92 -25.39
C ASP A 138 20.74 -22.77 -24.55
N GLU A 139 19.98 -21.68 -24.36
CA GLU A 139 20.41 -20.54 -23.53
C GLU A 139 20.37 -20.87 -22.04
N ILE A 140 19.41 -21.69 -21.61
CA ILE A 140 19.32 -22.19 -20.23
C ILE A 140 20.52 -23.08 -19.92
N GLU A 141 20.85 -24.02 -20.81
CA GLU A 141 22.00 -24.93 -20.64
C GLU A 141 23.32 -24.13 -20.56
N LYS A 142 23.48 -23.13 -21.44
CA LYS A 142 24.65 -22.26 -21.48
C LYS A 142 24.81 -21.42 -20.21
N ALA A 143 23.70 -20.88 -19.68
CA ALA A 143 23.70 -20.13 -18.42
C ALA A 143 24.08 -21.00 -17.22
N ILE A 144 23.59 -22.25 -17.19
CA ILE A 144 23.96 -23.23 -16.15
C ILE A 144 25.46 -23.54 -16.21
N GLU A 145 26.01 -23.71 -17.41
CA GLU A 145 27.43 -24.00 -17.60
C GLU A 145 28.32 -22.81 -17.19
N GLU A 146 27.90 -21.58 -17.45
CA GLU A 146 28.60 -20.36 -17.03
C GLU A 146 28.65 -20.24 -15.50
N ILE A 147 27.54 -20.52 -14.82
CA ILE A 147 27.46 -20.52 -13.35
C ILE A 147 28.38 -21.61 -12.77
N ARG A 148 28.37 -22.83 -13.32
CA ARG A 148 29.24 -23.92 -12.85
C ARG A 148 30.72 -23.59 -13.04
N ASN A 149 31.09 -23.04 -14.20
CA ASN A 149 32.45 -22.59 -14.47
C ASN A 149 32.88 -21.45 -13.55
N ALA A 150 31.99 -20.51 -13.22
CA ALA A 150 32.28 -19.45 -12.26
C ALA A 150 32.49 -19.99 -10.84
N ILE A 151 31.67 -20.96 -10.41
CA ILE A 151 31.82 -21.62 -9.11
C ILE A 151 33.16 -22.36 -9.04
N ASP A 152 33.54 -23.12 -10.06
CA ASP A 152 34.83 -23.83 -10.10
C ASP A 152 36.02 -22.88 -10.16
N LYS A 153 35.88 -21.73 -10.83
CA LYS A 153 36.93 -20.69 -10.89
C LYS A 153 37.15 -19.99 -9.55
N TYR A 154 36.12 -19.85 -8.73
CA TYR A 154 36.17 -19.17 -7.44
C TYR A 154 36.20 -20.10 -6.22
N ASN A 155 36.13 -21.41 -6.41
CA ASN A 155 36.28 -22.40 -5.35
C ASN A 155 37.66 -23.08 -5.44
N PRO A 156 38.73 -22.53 -4.82
CA PRO A 156 40.01 -23.21 -4.76
C PRO A 156 39.85 -24.53 -3.97
N LYS A 157 40.19 -25.65 -4.62
CA LYS A 157 40.25 -26.96 -3.96
C LYS A 157 41.15 -26.88 -2.73
N LYS A 158 40.60 -27.14 -1.55
CA LYS A 158 41.38 -27.50 -0.35
C LYS A 158 41.98 -28.87 -0.52
#